data_AF-A0A9E2Z1A6-F1
#
_entry.id   AF-A0A9E2Z1A6-F1
#
_cell.length_a   1.000
_cell.length_b   1.000
_cell.length_c   1.000
_cell.angle_alpha   90.00
_cell.angle_beta   90.00
_cell.angle_gamma   90.00
#
_symmetry.space_group_name_H-M   'P 1'
#
loop_
_entity.id
_entity.type
_entity.pdbx_description
1 polymer ?
#
loop_
_entity_poly.entity_id
_entity_poly.type
_entity_poly.pdbx_seq_one_letter_code
_entity_poly.pdbx_strand_id
1 'polypeptide(L)'
;MTIDFRSVLFQAAQILCAGACGILAFNCTAARAQNGPFVYVPNSGSNNVSSIDTSTNTVSPGTIATGASPDGAGVRADESFIYVANQTDNTVSVIDTGTGATVATIAVGNTPIAVAVSSNGQTAYVTNQGNNTVSVINTSTNTVTATIAVGSTPQGIAVTQDGSLAVVPNFNGNSVSVINTATNAVVATIPVGTGPVGVAITPDGKTAYVTNFSSNSVSVIDMTSKAVIGTIPVGTAPLGVAVTPNGSLAYVVNVNSGTVTVINTSTNTVFTSFIVGNLPRGVVFSPDGKYAYITNFGNNTVSVVDTTTRLTVATLPVGTTPSLFPGVCSNGNALLGAGFTFVARTSGALGCTLASGPSGAAGPIFTGGTLQIAGTISSALPITLQSQGGIIDTNGNTATLSGPITGPGGLTKIGAGTLVLSGASSYLGATSVNAGTLQAGAANVFSPSSTFNIAAGAFLDLNSFNQTIGSLSGAGQVTLGTATLTAGGDNTSTTFSGVISGVGGGLTKTGNGMLTLTGISSYTGPTNLNGGILDVEGSIAAS
;
A
#
# COMPACT_ATOMS: atom_id res chain seq x y z
N MET A 1 48.83 10.68 47.84
CA MET A 1 48.41 10.88 46.44
C MET A 1 47.41 9.77 46.13
N THR A 2 46.13 10.06 46.29
CA THR A 2 45.05 9.09 46.10
C THR A 2 44.59 9.22 44.65
N ILE A 3 44.84 8.20 43.83
CA ILE A 3 44.33 8.17 42.45
C ILE A 3 42.93 7.56 42.50
N ASP A 4 41.97 8.34 42.02
CA ASP A 4 40.53 8.03 41.92
C ASP A 4 40.26 7.09 40.75
N PHE A 5 39.66 5.93 41.02
CA PHE A 5 39.28 4.93 40.02
C PHE A 5 38.11 5.36 39.11
N ARG A 6 37.52 6.56 39.29
CA ARG A 6 36.41 7.07 38.45
C ARG A 6 36.84 7.71 37.13
N SER A 7 38.12 8.06 36.93
CA SER A 7 38.60 8.66 35.66
C SER A 7 39.08 7.62 34.63
N VAL A 8 39.40 6.40 35.05
CA VAL A 8 39.86 5.32 34.15
C VAL A 8 38.69 4.57 33.50
N LEU A 9 37.51 4.54 34.12
CA LEU A 9 36.30 3.98 33.49
C LEU A 9 35.67 4.91 32.44
N PHE A 10 35.97 6.21 32.45
CA PHE A 10 35.39 7.19 31.52
C PHE A 10 36.14 7.31 30.17
N GLN A 11 37.38 6.80 30.06
CA GLN A 11 38.10 6.71 28.78
C GLN A 11 37.97 5.33 28.09
N ALA A 12 37.57 4.28 28.80
CA ALA A 12 37.26 2.99 28.18
C ALA A 12 35.88 2.95 27.49
N ALA A 13 34.96 3.85 27.85
CA ALA A 13 33.62 3.94 27.26
C ALA A 13 33.54 4.84 26.00
N GLN A 14 34.54 5.67 25.72
CA GLN A 14 34.59 6.51 24.51
C GLN A 14 35.42 5.94 23.34
N ILE A 15 36.05 4.76 23.53
CA ILE A 15 36.87 4.10 22.49
C ILE A 15 36.16 2.86 21.87
N LEU A 16 35.02 2.40 22.40
CA LEU A 16 34.26 1.28 21.81
C LEU A 16 33.16 1.65 20.80
N CYS A 17 32.91 2.93 20.51
CA CYS A 17 31.88 3.34 19.52
C CYS A 17 32.35 4.25 18.37
N ALA A 18 33.64 4.57 18.27
CA ALA A 18 34.15 5.47 17.22
C ALA A 18 35.30 4.89 16.37
N GLY A 19 35.62 3.59 16.51
CA GLY A 19 36.83 2.99 15.92
C GLY A 19 36.63 1.77 15.01
N ALA A 20 35.39 1.37 14.71
CA ALA A 20 35.10 0.23 13.81
C ALA A 20 34.17 0.61 12.65
N CYS A 21 34.24 1.87 12.21
CA CYS A 21 33.69 2.33 10.94
C CYS A 21 34.84 2.85 10.08
N GLY A 22 35.70 1.92 9.66
CA GLY A 22 36.90 2.23 8.88
C GLY A 22 37.61 0.94 8.50
N ILE A 23 37.56 0.61 7.21
CA ILE A 23 38.30 -0.48 6.54
C ILE A 23 37.66 -1.87 6.74
N LEU A 24 36.56 -2.07 6.01
CA LEU A 24 35.96 -3.30 5.44
C LEU A 24 34.45 -3.11 5.48
N ALA A 25 33.93 -2.39 4.47
CA ALA A 25 32.51 -2.11 4.31
C ALA A 25 31.72 -3.41 4.01
N PHE A 26 31.39 -4.17 5.04
CA PHE A 26 30.12 -4.88 5.06
C PHE A 26 29.06 -3.82 5.36
N ASN A 27 28.49 -3.27 4.29
CA ASN A 27 27.33 -2.41 4.38
C ASN A 27 26.26 -3.13 5.21
N CYS A 28 25.95 -2.59 6.39
CA CYS A 28 24.64 -2.79 6.99
C CYS A 28 23.67 -2.13 6.01
N THR A 29 23.12 -2.92 5.10
CA THR A 29 22.21 -2.49 4.04
C THR A 29 21.04 -1.76 4.69
N ALA A 30 20.98 -0.44 4.48
CA ALA A 30 19.80 0.34 4.82
C ALA A 30 18.58 -0.36 4.19
N ALA A 31 17.55 -0.60 5.01
CA ALA A 31 16.44 -1.44 4.64
C ALA A 31 15.79 -0.96 3.33
N ARG A 32 15.76 -1.82 2.29
CA ARG A 32 15.36 -1.41 0.93
C ARG A 32 13.99 -0.77 0.91
N ALA A 33 13.05 -1.24 1.74
CA ALA A 33 11.70 -0.71 1.84
C ALA A 33 11.59 0.80 2.16
N GLN A 34 12.63 1.46 2.70
CA GLN A 34 12.54 2.86 3.17
C GLN A 34 12.38 3.90 2.04
N ASN A 35 12.70 3.54 0.79
CA ASN A 35 12.84 4.53 -0.30
C ASN A 35 11.71 4.56 -1.34
N GLY A 36 10.70 3.70 -1.28
CA GLY A 36 9.55 3.81 -2.18
C GLY A 36 8.53 2.71 -1.95
N PRO A 37 7.43 2.67 -2.72
CA PRO A 37 7.04 1.38 -3.24
C PRO A 37 8.05 0.92 -4.30
N PHE A 38 8.20 -0.39 -4.47
CA PHE A 38 9.20 -0.98 -5.35
C PHE A 38 8.57 -1.86 -6.44
N VAL A 39 9.22 -1.85 -7.61
CA VAL A 39 9.03 -2.89 -8.62
C VAL A 39 10.11 -3.95 -8.46
N TYR A 40 9.69 -5.21 -8.35
CA TYR A 40 10.57 -6.36 -8.20
C TYR A 40 10.56 -7.17 -9.49
N VAL A 41 11.74 -7.34 -10.07
CA VAL A 41 11.95 -7.97 -11.37
C VAL A 41 12.71 -9.26 -11.18
N PRO A 42 12.04 -10.43 -11.27
CA PRO A 42 12.72 -11.72 -11.32
C PRO A 42 13.59 -11.84 -12.56
N ASN A 43 14.84 -12.25 -12.38
CA ASN A 43 15.84 -12.39 -13.43
C ASN A 43 16.23 -13.86 -13.54
N SER A 44 15.59 -14.57 -14.46
CA SER A 44 15.65 -16.04 -14.55
C SER A 44 17.06 -16.58 -14.79
N GLY A 45 17.89 -15.84 -15.51
CA GLY A 45 19.24 -16.24 -15.91
C GLY A 45 20.30 -15.92 -14.87
N SER A 46 20.00 -15.04 -13.91
CA SER A 46 20.91 -14.69 -12.80
C SER A 46 20.40 -15.14 -11.44
N ASN A 47 19.31 -15.91 -11.39
CA ASN A 47 18.70 -16.49 -10.18
C ASN A 47 18.55 -15.46 -9.04
N ASN A 48 18.03 -14.30 -9.38
CA ASN A 48 17.85 -13.21 -8.43
C ASN A 48 16.68 -12.31 -8.81
N VAL A 49 16.38 -11.36 -7.93
CA VAL A 49 15.43 -10.28 -8.16
C VAL A 49 16.17 -8.94 -8.09
N SER A 50 15.92 -8.08 -9.09
CA SER A 50 16.26 -6.66 -9.04
C SER A 50 15.10 -5.88 -8.44
N SER A 51 15.38 -4.90 -7.58
CA SER A 51 14.35 -3.96 -7.09
C SER A 51 14.56 -2.58 -7.70
N ILE A 52 13.48 -1.95 -8.14
CA ILE A 52 13.46 -0.60 -8.70
C ILE A 52 12.63 0.27 -7.77
N ASP A 53 13.23 1.33 -7.24
CA ASP A 53 12.55 2.34 -6.45
C ASP A 53 11.70 3.21 -7.39
N THR A 54 10.38 3.20 -7.22
CA THR A 54 9.49 3.93 -8.12
C THR A 54 9.48 5.44 -7.86
N SER A 55 9.96 5.88 -6.69
CA SER A 55 10.03 7.31 -6.35
C SER A 55 11.19 8.02 -7.07
N THR A 56 12.30 7.30 -7.26
CA THR A 56 13.50 7.80 -7.92
C THR A 56 13.70 7.27 -9.34
N ASN A 57 12.95 6.23 -9.73
CA ASN A 57 13.17 5.47 -10.97
C ASN A 57 14.60 4.94 -11.08
N THR A 58 15.14 4.41 -9.97
CA THR A 58 16.49 3.85 -9.93
C THR A 58 16.49 2.41 -9.44
N VAL A 59 17.46 1.62 -9.92
CA VAL A 59 17.66 0.24 -9.44
C VAL A 59 18.37 0.30 -8.10
N SER A 60 17.81 -0.35 -7.09
CA SER A 60 18.41 -0.38 -5.77
C SER A 60 19.74 -1.16 -5.80
N PRO A 61 20.78 -0.72 -5.05
CA PRO A 61 22.07 -1.41 -5.04
C PRO A 61 21.98 -2.86 -4.56
N GLY A 62 22.65 -3.78 -5.28
CA GLY A 62 22.70 -5.22 -4.99
C GLY A 62 21.50 -6.00 -5.54
N THR A 63 21.60 -7.32 -5.55
CA THR A 63 20.51 -8.22 -5.99
C THR A 63 20.00 -9.07 -4.82
N ILE A 64 18.75 -9.52 -4.93
CA ILE A 64 18.12 -10.39 -3.94
C ILE A 64 18.17 -11.82 -4.48
N ALA A 65 18.91 -12.72 -3.82
CA ALA A 65 19.03 -14.10 -4.26
C ALA A 65 17.69 -14.86 -4.10
N THR A 66 17.40 -15.74 -5.06
CA THR A 66 16.22 -16.61 -5.06
C THR A 66 16.64 -18.07 -5.33
N GLY A 67 15.65 -18.96 -5.49
CA GLY A 67 15.88 -20.25 -6.14
C GLY A 67 16.21 -20.10 -7.64
N ALA A 68 16.34 -21.22 -8.32
CA ALA A 68 16.72 -21.30 -9.71
C ALA A 68 15.57 -20.93 -10.66
N SER A 69 15.92 -20.19 -11.71
CA SER A 69 15.03 -19.71 -12.78
C SER A 69 13.77 -19.03 -12.23
N PRO A 70 13.90 -17.93 -11.47
CA PRO A 70 12.75 -17.19 -10.98
C PRO A 70 11.97 -16.55 -12.13
N ASP A 71 10.64 -16.67 -12.14
CA ASP A 71 9.77 -16.15 -13.22
C ASP A 71 8.75 -15.13 -12.72
N GLY A 72 7.89 -15.47 -11.76
CA GLY A 72 6.88 -14.55 -11.26
C GLY A 72 7.10 -14.07 -9.84
N ALA A 73 6.94 -12.78 -9.60
CA ALA A 73 6.94 -12.17 -8.27
C ALA A 73 5.55 -11.65 -7.90
N GLY A 74 5.05 -12.07 -6.74
CA GLY A 74 3.88 -11.50 -6.07
C GLY A 74 4.34 -10.74 -4.83
N VAL A 75 3.92 -9.49 -4.69
CA VAL A 75 4.34 -8.61 -3.59
C VAL A 75 3.16 -8.43 -2.65
N ARG A 76 3.39 -8.61 -1.35
CA ARG A 76 2.37 -8.34 -0.34
C ARG A 76 2.02 -6.85 -0.37
N ALA A 77 0.74 -6.54 -0.13
CA ALA A 77 0.25 -5.16 -0.22
C ALA A 77 1.01 -4.17 0.66
N ASP A 78 1.43 -4.61 1.85
CA ASP A 78 2.21 -3.82 2.81
C ASP A 78 3.71 -3.79 2.53
N GLU A 79 4.11 -4.33 1.37
CA GLU A 79 5.49 -4.51 0.94
C GLU A 79 6.36 -5.30 1.92
N SER A 80 5.83 -5.97 2.93
CA SER A 80 6.68 -6.68 3.90
C SER A 80 7.40 -7.87 3.28
N PHE A 81 6.77 -8.54 2.31
CA PHE A 81 7.31 -9.74 1.68
C PHE A 81 7.05 -9.78 0.17
N ILE A 82 7.98 -10.44 -0.55
CA ILE A 82 7.82 -10.86 -1.94
C ILE A 82 7.82 -12.38 -1.97
N TYR A 83 6.95 -12.94 -2.81
CA TYR A 83 6.85 -14.36 -3.11
C TYR A 83 7.28 -14.58 -4.56
N VAL A 84 8.35 -15.34 -4.78
CA VAL A 84 8.95 -15.53 -6.11
C VAL A 84 8.89 -16.99 -6.50
N ALA A 85 8.20 -17.30 -7.60
CA ALA A 85 8.14 -18.64 -8.17
C ALA A 85 9.48 -19.01 -8.84
N ASN A 86 10.09 -20.11 -8.38
CA ASN A 86 11.35 -20.65 -8.89
C ASN A 86 11.03 -21.88 -9.76
N GLN A 87 11.07 -21.68 -11.09
CA GLN A 87 10.50 -22.62 -12.04
C GLN A 87 11.15 -24.01 -11.99
N THR A 88 12.47 -24.07 -11.88
CA THR A 88 13.24 -25.33 -11.96
C THR A 88 13.34 -26.04 -10.61
N ASP A 89 13.22 -25.29 -9.51
CA ASP A 89 13.25 -25.83 -8.15
C ASP A 89 11.87 -26.34 -7.68
N ASN A 90 10.79 -25.98 -8.37
CA ASN A 90 9.40 -26.25 -7.94
C ASN A 90 9.10 -25.64 -6.55
N THR A 91 9.64 -24.44 -6.30
CA THR A 91 9.49 -23.74 -5.02
C THR A 91 9.05 -22.29 -5.20
N VAL A 92 8.67 -21.66 -4.08
CA VAL A 92 8.47 -20.22 -3.95
C VAL A 92 9.42 -19.69 -2.88
N SER A 93 10.26 -18.71 -3.22
CA SER A 93 11.07 -17.97 -2.25
C SER A 93 10.23 -16.89 -1.59
N VAL A 94 10.23 -16.82 -0.26
CA VAL A 94 9.63 -15.74 0.53
C VAL A 94 10.74 -14.82 1.00
N ILE A 95 10.69 -13.56 0.58
CA ILE A 95 11.77 -12.58 0.76
C ILE A 95 11.25 -11.44 1.62
N ASP A 96 11.90 -11.16 2.75
CA ASP A 96 11.65 -9.95 3.54
C ASP A 96 12.26 -8.75 2.80
N THR A 97 11.43 -7.77 2.44
CA THR A 97 11.85 -6.62 1.63
C THR A 97 12.70 -5.62 2.40
N GLY A 98 12.58 -5.58 3.73
CA GLY A 98 13.37 -4.71 4.58
C GLY A 98 14.83 -5.15 4.54
N THR A 99 15.07 -6.45 4.70
CA THR A 99 16.42 -7.02 4.76
C THR A 99 16.96 -7.46 3.40
N GLY A 100 16.07 -7.75 2.43
CA GLY A 100 16.41 -8.43 1.19
C GLY A 100 16.76 -9.91 1.38
N ALA A 101 16.49 -10.50 2.55
CA ALA A 101 16.79 -11.88 2.85
C ALA A 101 15.64 -12.82 2.45
N THR A 102 15.97 -13.98 1.88
CA THR A 102 15.00 -15.08 1.75
C THR A 102 14.77 -15.70 3.13
N VAL A 103 13.57 -15.54 3.68
CA VAL A 103 13.18 -15.99 5.01
C VAL A 103 12.49 -17.35 5.01
N ALA A 104 11.97 -17.80 3.87
CA ALA A 104 11.41 -19.13 3.68
C ALA A 104 11.49 -19.58 2.22
N THR A 105 11.47 -20.90 2.01
CA THR A 105 11.32 -21.54 0.71
C THR A 105 10.20 -22.56 0.81
N ILE A 106 9.15 -22.38 0.00
CA ILE A 106 7.91 -23.16 0.06
C ILE A 106 7.89 -24.10 -1.14
N ALA A 107 7.77 -25.41 -0.91
CA ALA A 107 7.56 -26.37 -1.99
C ALA A 107 6.15 -26.20 -2.58
N VAL A 108 6.04 -26.17 -3.91
CA VAL A 108 4.78 -26.06 -4.66
C VAL A 108 4.73 -27.12 -5.75
N GLY A 109 3.81 -26.99 -6.71
CA GLY A 109 3.75 -27.89 -7.85
C GLY A 109 4.89 -27.63 -8.85
N ASN A 110 4.96 -28.50 -9.86
CA ASN A 110 5.99 -28.50 -10.87
C ASN A 110 5.89 -27.29 -11.79
N THR A 111 7.04 -26.69 -12.09
CA THR A 111 7.18 -25.54 -13.00
C THR A 111 6.27 -24.38 -12.57
N PRO A 112 6.46 -23.81 -11.37
CA PRO A 112 5.69 -22.65 -10.94
C PRO A 112 6.04 -21.43 -11.82
N ILE A 113 5.03 -20.66 -12.22
CA ILE A 113 5.20 -19.54 -13.16
C ILE A 113 4.91 -18.20 -12.51
N ALA A 114 3.65 -17.93 -12.15
CA ALA A 114 3.20 -16.64 -11.65
C ALA A 114 2.75 -16.74 -10.20
N VAL A 115 2.92 -15.65 -9.46
CA VAL A 115 2.45 -15.52 -8.07
C VAL A 115 1.56 -14.29 -7.95
N ALA A 116 0.36 -14.46 -7.43
CA ALA A 116 -0.52 -13.35 -7.04
C ALA A 116 -0.80 -13.41 -5.54
N VAL A 117 -0.67 -12.29 -4.84
CA VAL A 117 -0.99 -12.17 -3.41
C VAL A 117 -2.33 -11.46 -3.29
N SER A 118 -3.21 -11.96 -2.42
CA SER A 118 -4.49 -11.31 -2.12
C SER A 118 -4.27 -9.90 -1.56
N SER A 119 -5.22 -9.00 -1.80
CA SER A 119 -5.12 -7.59 -1.37
C SER A 119 -4.96 -7.43 0.16
N ASN A 120 -5.51 -8.36 0.94
CA ASN A 120 -5.31 -8.43 2.39
C ASN A 120 -3.96 -9.04 2.82
N GLY A 121 -3.14 -9.48 1.88
CA GLY A 121 -1.82 -10.04 2.12
C GLY A 121 -1.78 -11.43 2.77
N GLN A 122 -2.93 -12.07 3.03
CA GLN A 122 -3.02 -13.31 3.80
C GLN A 122 -2.84 -14.59 2.98
N THR A 123 -3.06 -14.50 1.66
CA THR A 123 -3.01 -15.68 0.76
C THR A 123 -2.18 -15.36 -0.48
N ALA A 124 -1.29 -16.26 -0.86
CA ALA A 124 -0.62 -16.21 -2.16
C ALA A 124 -1.06 -17.39 -3.03
N TYR A 125 -1.26 -17.14 -4.31
CA TYR A 125 -1.68 -18.13 -5.30
C TYR A 125 -0.58 -18.30 -6.33
N VAL A 126 -0.21 -19.54 -6.63
CA VAL A 126 0.91 -19.86 -7.52
C VAL A 126 0.47 -20.82 -8.59
N THR A 127 0.62 -20.45 -9.86
CA THR A 127 0.31 -21.32 -10.99
C THR A 127 1.43 -22.34 -11.19
N ASN A 128 1.08 -23.63 -11.20
CA ASN A 128 2.01 -24.74 -11.44
C ASN A 128 1.76 -25.28 -12.84
N GLN A 129 2.54 -24.80 -13.82
CA GLN A 129 2.34 -25.13 -15.22
C GLN A 129 2.44 -26.64 -15.46
N GLY A 130 3.39 -27.32 -14.82
CA GLY A 130 3.67 -28.74 -15.04
C GLY A 130 2.60 -29.69 -14.46
N ASN A 131 1.74 -29.21 -13.56
CA ASN A 131 0.68 -30.04 -12.95
C ASN A 131 -0.74 -29.63 -13.33
N ASN A 132 -0.93 -28.53 -14.07
CA ASN A 132 -2.25 -27.95 -14.31
C ASN A 132 -3.00 -27.60 -13.00
N THR A 133 -2.27 -27.01 -12.04
CA THR A 133 -2.82 -26.65 -10.73
C THR A 133 -2.45 -25.23 -10.30
N VAL A 134 -3.12 -24.74 -9.27
CA VAL A 134 -2.75 -23.56 -8.49
C VAL A 134 -2.50 -23.98 -7.04
N SER A 135 -1.34 -23.65 -6.49
CA SER A 135 -1.06 -23.78 -5.05
C SER A 135 -1.59 -22.57 -4.29
N VAL A 136 -2.26 -22.80 -3.16
CA VAL A 136 -2.77 -21.75 -2.25
C VAL A 136 -1.90 -21.74 -1.01
N ILE A 137 -1.20 -20.63 -0.75
CA ILE A 137 -0.24 -20.48 0.33
C ILE A 137 -0.81 -19.52 1.39
N ASN A 138 -0.81 -19.93 2.65
CA ASN A 138 -1.06 -19.04 3.77
C ASN A 138 0.23 -18.27 4.10
N THR A 139 0.19 -16.95 3.97
CA THR A 139 1.37 -16.08 4.10
C THR A 139 1.82 -15.83 5.53
N SER A 140 0.96 -16.12 6.52
CA SER A 140 1.32 -16.01 7.95
C SER A 140 2.13 -17.23 8.42
N THR A 141 1.91 -18.39 7.81
CA THR A 141 2.58 -19.65 8.16
C THR A 141 3.59 -20.10 7.11
N ASN A 142 3.58 -19.49 5.91
CA ASN A 142 4.37 -19.89 4.74
C ASN A 142 4.15 -21.37 4.37
N THR A 143 2.89 -21.82 4.42
CA THR A 143 2.52 -23.21 4.09
C THR A 143 1.48 -23.29 2.99
N VAL A 144 1.56 -24.33 2.16
CA VAL A 144 0.50 -24.65 1.17
C VAL A 144 -0.70 -25.22 1.91
N THR A 145 -1.86 -24.59 1.75
CA THR A 145 -3.13 -24.95 2.39
C THR A 145 -4.09 -25.65 1.45
N ALA A 146 -3.95 -25.45 0.14
CA ALA A 146 -4.74 -26.14 -0.87
C ALA A 146 -3.99 -26.22 -2.21
N THR A 147 -4.42 -27.15 -3.05
CA THR A 147 -4.00 -27.27 -4.45
C THR A 147 -5.26 -27.41 -5.30
N ILE A 148 -5.46 -26.48 -6.24
CA ILE A 148 -6.67 -26.36 -7.04
C ILE A 148 -6.35 -26.84 -8.45
N ALA A 149 -7.08 -27.83 -8.96
CA ALA A 149 -6.97 -28.23 -10.37
C ALA A 149 -7.59 -27.15 -11.28
N VAL A 150 -6.88 -26.79 -12.34
CA VAL A 150 -7.30 -25.80 -13.35
C VAL A 150 -7.13 -26.38 -14.76
N GLY A 151 -7.32 -25.55 -15.79
CA GLY A 151 -7.12 -25.95 -17.18
C GLY A 151 -5.65 -26.25 -17.52
N SER A 152 -5.42 -26.69 -18.76
CA SER A 152 -4.10 -27.14 -19.21
C SER A 152 -3.09 -25.99 -19.35
N THR A 153 -1.90 -26.19 -18.79
CA THR A 153 -0.73 -25.31 -18.88
C THR A 153 -1.04 -23.90 -18.34
N PRO A 154 -1.38 -23.75 -17.05
CA PRO A 154 -1.66 -22.45 -16.45
C PRO A 154 -0.42 -21.55 -16.51
N GLN A 155 -0.65 -20.27 -16.82
CA GLN A 155 0.40 -19.26 -16.99
C GLN A 155 0.29 -18.17 -15.92
N GLY A 156 -0.25 -16.99 -16.26
CA GLY A 156 -0.46 -15.89 -15.32
C GLY A 156 -1.55 -16.19 -14.28
N ILE A 157 -1.66 -15.33 -13.29
CA ILE A 157 -2.77 -15.32 -12.34
C ILE A 157 -3.01 -13.90 -11.85
N ALA A 158 -4.28 -13.52 -11.73
CA ALA A 158 -4.71 -12.26 -11.11
C ALA A 158 -5.82 -12.54 -10.11
N VAL A 159 -5.87 -11.77 -9.03
CA VAL A 159 -6.89 -11.86 -7.97
C VAL A 159 -7.69 -10.57 -7.98
N THR A 160 -9.02 -10.65 -7.82
CA THR A 160 -9.89 -9.48 -7.72
C THR A 160 -9.56 -8.67 -6.47
N GLN A 161 -9.91 -7.38 -6.52
CA GLN A 161 -9.53 -6.44 -5.47
C GLN A 161 -10.12 -6.75 -4.09
N ASP A 162 -11.36 -7.25 -4.07
CA ASP A 162 -12.04 -7.76 -2.89
C ASP A 162 -11.50 -9.12 -2.41
N GLY A 163 -10.57 -9.72 -3.17
CA GLY A 163 -9.98 -11.02 -2.90
C GLY A 163 -10.91 -12.19 -3.18
N SER A 164 -12.10 -11.99 -3.75
CA SER A 164 -13.14 -13.03 -3.86
C SER A 164 -12.95 -14.03 -5.01
N LEU A 165 -12.25 -13.61 -6.07
CA LEU A 165 -11.99 -14.43 -7.25
C LEU A 165 -10.51 -14.38 -7.66
N ALA A 166 -10.03 -15.50 -8.20
CA ALA A 166 -8.75 -15.56 -8.93
C ALA A 166 -8.98 -16.04 -10.37
N VAL A 167 -8.22 -15.49 -11.32
CA VAL A 167 -8.40 -15.72 -12.76
C VAL A 167 -7.09 -16.25 -13.34
N VAL A 168 -7.16 -17.39 -14.03
CA VAL A 168 -5.97 -18.15 -14.48
C VAL A 168 -6.09 -18.51 -15.96
N PRO A 169 -5.31 -17.87 -16.84
CA PRO A 169 -5.13 -18.28 -18.23
C PRO A 169 -4.50 -19.67 -18.36
N ASN A 170 -5.09 -20.53 -19.20
CA ASN A 170 -4.65 -21.90 -19.46
C ASN A 170 -4.19 -22.01 -20.91
N PHE A 171 -2.88 -21.93 -21.12
CA PHE A 171 -2.27 -21.70 -22.44
C PHE A 171 -2.69 -22.76 -23.47
N ASN A 172 -2.51 -24.05 -23.16
CA ASN A 172 -2.91 -25.13 -24.07
C ASN A 172 -4.42 -25.42 -24.00
N GLY A 173 -5.08 -24.96 -22.94
CA GLY A 173 -6.53 -25.10 -22.76
C GLY A 173 -7.36 -24.05 -23.51
N ASN A 174 -6.75 -23.03 -24.12
CA ASN A 174 -7.41 -21.90 -24.79
C ASN A 174 -8.59 -21.32 -23.99
N SER A 175 -8.43 -21.28 -22.67
CA SER A 175 -9.48 -20.94 -21.72
C SER A 175 -8.91 -20.28 -20.47
N VAL A 176 -9.80 -19.70 -19.68
CA VAL A 176 -9.48 -19.09 -18.40
C VAL A 176 -10.27 -19.81 -17.31
N SER A 177 -9.60 -20.18 -16.22
CA SER A 177 -10.25 -20.73 -15.04
C SER A 177 -10.53 -19.60 -14.05
N VAL A 178 -11.77 -19.48 -13.58
CA VAL A 178 -12.17 -18.53 -12.53
C VAL A 178 -12.38 -19.32 -11.24
N ILE A 179 -11.62 -18.99 -10.21
CA ILE A 179 -11.59 -19.65 -8.91
C ILE A 179 -12.28 -18.76 -7.90
N ASN A 180 -13.20 -19.32 -7.10
CA ASN A 180 -13.69 -18.67 -5.89
C ASN A 180 -12.70 -18.95 -4.74
N THR A 181 -12.12 -17.89 -4.19
CA THR A 181 -11.03 -17.97 -3.21
C THR A 181 -11.48 -18.41 -1.81
N ALA A 182 -12.75 -18.15 -1.46
CA ALA A 182 -13.31 -18.58 -0.18
C ALA A 182 -13.52 -20.10 -0.13
N THR A 183 -13.82 -20.72 -1.28
CA THR A 183 -14.11 -22.15 -1.40
C THR A 183 -12.99 -22.95 -2.07
N ASN A 184 -11.97 -22.29 -2.61
CA ASN A 184 -10.91 -22.87 -3.42
C ASN A 184 -11.42 -23.74 -4.58
N ALA A 185 -12.55 -23.33 -5.19
CA ALA A 185 -13.21 -24.08 -6.27
C ALA A 185 -13.22 -23.30 -7.58
N VAL A 186 -13.02 -24.00 -8.70
CA VAL A 186 -13.21 -23.43 -10.04
C VAL A 186 -14.71 -23.26 -10.29
N VAL A 187 -15.16 -22.01 -10.42
CA VAL A 187 -16.57 -21.62 -10.61
C VAL A 187 -16.92 -21.27 -12.05
N ALA A 188 -15.93 -21.21 -12.94
CA ALA A 188 -16.12 -21.17 -14.39
C ALA A 188 -14.83 -21.52 -15.13
N THR A 189 -15.00 -22.08 -16.33
CA THR A 189 -13.94 -22.20 -17.34
C THR A 189 -14.44 -21.51 -18.60
N ILE A 190 -13.81 -20.39 -18.96
CA ILE A 190 -14.27 -19.48 -20.00
C ILE A 190 -13.38 -19.67 -21.24
N PRO A 191 -13.92 -20.10 -22.39
CA PRO A 191 -13.17 -20.14 -23.64
C PRO A 191 -12.70 -18.73 -24.04
N VAL A 192 -11.44 -18.60 -24.46
CA VAL A 192 -10.85 -17.35 -24.96
C VAL A 192 -10.10 -17.60 -26.27
N GLY A 193 -9.25 -16.66 -26.71
CA GLY A 193 -8.38 -16.87 -27.86
C GLY A 193 -7.30 -17.93 -27.60
N THR A 194 -6.48 -18.19 -28.63
CA THR A 194 -5.47 -19.24 -28.58
C THR A 194 -4.22 -18.84 -27.82
N GLY A 195 -3.72 -19.75 -26.97
CA GLY A 195 -2.52 -19.53 -26.15
C GLY A 195 -2.66 -18.36 -25.17
N PRO A 196 -3.65 -18.34 -24.26
CA PRO A 196 -3.77 -17.25 -23.31
C PRO A 196 -2.63 -17.28 -22.27
N VAL A 197 -2.04 -16.12 -21.94
CA VAL A 197 -0.85 -16.03 -21.06
C VAL A 197 -1.05 -15.10 -19.87
N GLY A 198 -1.15 -13.79 -20.14
CA GLY A 198 -1.26 -12.75 -19.11
C GLY A 198 -2.72 -12.43 -18.83
N VAL A 199 -3.01 -12.01 -17.60
CA VAL A 199 -4.32 -11.54 -17.18
C VAL A 199 -4.18 -10.33 -16.27
N ALA A 200 -5.03 -9.33 -16.48
CA ALA A 200 -5.20 -8.20 -15.58
C ALA A 200 -6.69 -7.93 -15.35
N ILE A 201 -7.06 -7.50 -14.15
CA ILE A 201 -8.44 -7.22 -13.75
C ILE A 201 -8.55 -5.73 -13.44
N THR A 202 -9.64 -5.09 -13.85
CA THR A 202 -9.91 -3.68 -13.51
C THR A 202 -10.04 -3.49 -11.99
N PRO A 203 -9.66 -2.32 -11.44
CA PRO A 203 -9.75 -2.05 -10.00
C PRO A 203 -11.13 -2.29 -9.37
N ASP A 204 -12.20 -2.10 -10.15
CA ASP A 204 -13.58 -2.36 -9.72
C ASP A 204 -13.96 -3.85 -9.70
N GLY A 205 -13.06 -4.74 -10.13
CA GLY A 205 -13.24 -6.18 -10.19
C GLY A 205 -14.14 -6.69 -11.31
N LYS A 206 -14.67 -5.82 -12.18
CA LYS A 206 -15.74 -6.18 -13.12
C LYS A 206 -15.27 -6.71 -14.45
N THR A 207 -14.07 -6.34 -14.90
CA THR A 207 -13.57 -6.69 -16.23
C THR A 207 -12.18 -7.29 -16.15
N ALA A 208 -11.95 -8.42 -16.82
CA ALA A 208 -10.62 -9.01 -17.00
C ALA A 208 -10.17 -8.91 -18.46
N TYR A 209 -8.91 -8.55 -18.66
CA TYR A 209 -8.22 -8.52 -19.95
C TYR A 209 -7.22 -9.67 -19.98
N VAL A 210 -7.33 -10.54 -20.99
CA VAL A 210 -6.50 -11.74 -21.14
C VAL A 210 -5.79 -11.71 -22.49
N THR A 211 -4.46 -11.76 -22.47
CA THR A 211 -3.65 -11.76 -23.71
C THR A 211 -3.64 -13.15 -24.32
N ASN A 212 -3.95 -13.23 -25.62
CA ASN A 212 -3.96 -14.46 -26.41
C ASN A 212 -2.73 -14.46 -27.33
N PHE A 213 -1.63 -15.05 -26.84
CA PHE A 213 -0.33 -15.03 -27.50
C PHE A 213 -0.39 -15.50 -28.95
N SER A 214 -1.08 -16.61 -29.21
CA SER A 214 -1.10 -17.22 -30.55
C SER A 214 -2.14 -16.58 -31.48
N SER A 215 -3.12 -15.86 -30.92
CA SER A 215 -4.17 -15.17 -31.68
C SER A 215 -3.87 -13.69 -31.96
N ASN A 216 -2.77 -13.13 -31.43
CA ASN A 216 -2.45 -11.70 -31.52
C ASN A 216 -3.61 -10.78 -31.08
N SER A 217 -4.30 -11.18 -30.00
CA SER A 217 -5.49 -10.48 -29.51
C SER A 217 -5.56 -10.45 -27.98
N VAL A 218 -6.48 -9.66 -27.45
CA VAL A 218 -6.86 -9.64 -26.04
C VAL A 218 -8.34 -9.96 -25.91
N SER A 219 -8.69 -10.94 -25.09
CA SER A 219 -10.08 -11.21 -24.71
C SER A 219 -10.49 -10.33 -23.54
N VAL A 220 -11.66 -9.71 -23.64
CA VAL A 220 -12.29 -8.90 -22.59
C VAL A 220 -13.41 -9.73 -21.97
N ILE A 221 -13.32 -9.98 -20.67
CA ILE A 221 -14.24 -10.85 -19.93
C ILE A 221 -14.99 -10.01 -18.91
N ASP A 222 -16.31 -10.10 -18.91
CA ASP A 222 -17.15 -9.59 -17.83
C ASP A 222 -17.15 -10.61 -16.68
N MET A 223 -16.70 -10.20 -15.50
CA MET A 223 -16.49 -11.07 -14.34
C MET A 223 -17.79 -11.42 -13.60
N THR A 224 -18.88 -10.69 -13.86
CA THR A 224 -20.19 -10.95 -13.26
C THR A 224 -20.89 -12.09 -13.99
N SER A 225 -21.00 -11.95 -15.31
CA SER A 225 -21.58 -12.93 -16.22
C SER A 225 -20.62 -14.07 -16.57
N LYS A 226 -19.32 -13.90 -16.32
CA LYS A 226 -18.24 -14.86 -16.63
C LYS A 226 -18.20 -15.20 -18.12
N ALA A 227 -18.36 -14.19 -18.97
CA ALA A 227 -18.43 -14.34 -20.41
C ALA A 227 -17.46 -13.37 -21.12
N VAL A 228 -16.95 -13.78 -22.28
CA VAL A 228 -16.20 -12.90 -23.17
C VAL A 228 -17.16 -11.89 -23.80
N ILE A 229 -16.92 -10.60 -23.58
CA ILE A 229 -17.73 -9.48 -24.10
C ILE A 229 -17.02 -8.74 -25.24
N GLY A 230 -15.76 -9.07 -25.52
CA GLY A 230 -15.02 -8.48 -26.64
C GLY A 230 -13.70 -9.20 -26.90
N THR A 231 -13.20 -9.06 -28.12
CA THR A 231 -11.86 -9.49 -28.52
C THR A 231 -11.20 -8.35 -29.28
N ILE A 232 -10.07 -7.87 -28.78
CA ILE A 232 -9.36 -6.70 -29.27
C ILE A 232 -8.11 -7.18 -30.02
N PRO A 233 -7.97 -6.94 -31.33
CA PRO A 233 -6.71 -7.17 -32.03
C PRO A 233 -5.61 -6.26 -31.47
N VAL A 234 -4.42 -6.82 -31.24
CA VAL A 234 -3.24 -6.10 -30.76
C VAL A 234 -2.02 -6.44 -31.62
N GLY A 235 -0.82 -6.10 -31.15
CA GLY A 235 0.43 -6.50 -31.81
C GLY A 235 0.68 -8.01 -31.77
N THR A 236 1.80 -8.42 -32.35
CA THR A 236 2.16 -9.83 -32.46
C THR A 236 2.65 -10.42 -31.14
N ALA A 237 2.15 -11.61 -30.80
CA ALA A 237 2.54 -12.37 -29.61
C ALA A 237 2.39 -11.56 -28.30
N PRO A 238 1.17 -11.12 -27.93
CA PRO A 238 0.96 -10.41 -26.68
C PRO A 238 1.23 -11.32 -25.48
N LEU A 239 1.97 -10.83 -24.49
CA LEU A 239 2.33 -11.55 -23.27
C LEU A 239 1.79 -10.82 -22.03
N GLY A 240 2.52 -9.84 -21.52
CA GLY A 240 2.13 -9.09 -20.33
C GLY A 240 0.96 -8.16 -20.59
N VAL A 241 0.05 -8.05 -19.62
CA VAL A 241 -1.00 -7.04 -19.59
C VAL A 241 -1.13 -6.50 -18.17
N ALA A 242 -1.33 -5.19 -18.04
CA ALA A 242 -1.64 -4.53 -16.78
C ALA A 242 -2.69 -3.43 -17.01
N VAL A 243 -3.54 -3.19 -16.02
CA VAL A 243 -4.50 -2.08 -16.01
C VAL A 243 -3.92 -0.97 -15.14
N THR A 244 -4.06 0.29 -15.56
CA THR A 244 -3.61 1.44 -14.76
C THR A 244 -4.34 1.45 -13.40
N PRO A 245 -3.73 1.95 -12.32
CA PRO A 245 -4.36 1.97 -10.99
C PRO A 245 -5.73 2.65 -10.96
N ASN A 246 -5.93 3.66 -11.82
CA ASN A 246 -7.21 4.36 -11.99
C ASN A 246 -8.25 3.62 -12.87
N GLY A 247 -7.92 2.44 -13.38
CA GLY A 247 -8.78 1.61 -14.21
C GLY A 247 -9.00 2.11 -15.64
N SER A 248 -8.50 3.28 -16.03
CA SER A 248 -8.85 3.95 -17.30
C SER A 248 -8.19 3.36 -18.55
N LEU A 249 -7.02 2.74 -18.41
CA LEU A 249 -6.25 2.20 -19.52
C LEU A 249 -5.71 0.80 -19.20
N ALA A 250 -5.53 -0.03 -20.22
CA ALA A 250 -4.78 -1.27 -20.13
C ALA A 250 -3.59 -1.25 -21.10
N TYR A 251 -2.41 -1.65 -20.63
CA TYR A 251 -1.18 -1.73 -21.43
C TYR A 251 -0.91 -3.20 -21.73
N VAL A 252 -0.72 -3.52 -23.00
CA VAL A 252 -0.49 -4.88 -23.51
C VAL A 252 0.86 -4.92 -24.20
N VAL A 253 1.74 -5.77 -23.72
CA VAL A 253 3.10 -5.90 -24.25
C VAL A 253 3.13 -6.95 -25.36
N ASN A 254 3.59 -6.54 -26.55
CA ASN A 254 3.66 -7.38 -27.75
C ASN A 254 5.12 -7.76 -28.03
N VAL A 255 5.53 -8.97 -27.65
CA VAL A 255 6.94 -9.36 -27.60
C VAL A 255 7.62 -9.33 -28.98
N ASN A 256 6.95 -9.88 -29.99
CA ASN A 256 7.52 -9.98 -31.34
C ASN A 256 7.40 -8.67 -32.12
N SER A 257 6.51 -7.75 -31.69
CA SER A 257 6.41 -6.41 -32.27
C SER A 257 7.37 -5.41 -31.62
N GLY A 258 7.87 -5.68 -30.41
CA GLY A 258 8.66 -4.70 -29.64
C GLY A 258 7.84 -3.49 -29.17
N THR A 259 6.51 -3.63 -29.08
CA THR A 259 5.57 -2.54 -28.80
C THR A 259 4.73 -2.78 -27.56
N VAL A 260 4.13 -1.71 -27.06
CA VAL A 260 3.02 -1.74 -26.11
C VAL A 260 1.79 -1.18 -26.81
N THR A 261 0.68 -1.93 -26.78
CA THR A 261 -0.64 -1.46 -27.18
C THR A 261 -1.38 -0.93 -25.96
N VAL A 262 -1.98 0.26 -26.08
CA VAL A 262 -2.77 0.90 -25.02
C VAL A 262 -4.24 0.79 -25.39
N ILE A 263 -5.05 0.23 -24.50
CA ILE A 263 -6.48 0.04 -24.64
C ILE A 263 -7.20 1.01 -23.69
N ASN A 264 -8.25 1.69 -24.18
CA ASN A 264 -9.19 2.41 -23.32
C ASN A 264 -10.21 1.42 -22.76
N THR A 265 -10.27 1.31 -21.43
CA THR A 265 -11.09 0.28 -20.76
C THR A 265 -12.58 0.59 -20.77
N SER A 266 -12.95 1.87 -20.85
CA SER A 266 -14.36 2.29 -20.90
C SER A 266 -15.01 1.95 -22.24
N THR A 267 -14.23 1.94 -23.33
CA THR A 267 -14.70 1.67 -24.69
C THR A 267 -14.25 0.31 -25.22
N ASN A 268 -13.31 -0.36 -24.56
CA ASN A 268 -12.66 -1.59 -25.03
C ASN A 268 -12.07 -1.46 -26.45
N THR A 269 -11.45 -0.31 -26.73
CA THR A 269 -10.82 -0.03 -28.03
C THR A 269 -9.35 0.32 -27.87
N VAL A 270 -8.55 0.01 -28.90
CA VAL A 270 -7.16 0.45 -28.96
C VAL A 270 -7.12 1.98 -29.02
N PHE A 271 -6.44 2.59 -28.05
CA PHE A 271 -6.19 4.02 -27.99
C PHE A 271 -4.95 4.40 -28.79
N THR A 272 -3.84 3.67 -28.60
CA THR A 272 -2.58 3.89 -29.33
C THR A 272 -1.64 2.69 -29.19
N SER A 273 -0.49 2.73 -29.86
CA SER A 273 0.62 1.80 -29.64
C SER A 273 1.95 2.53 -29.78
N PHE A 274 2.97 2.12 -29.02
CA PHE A 274 4.30 2.72 -29.05
C PHE A 274 5.40 1.66 -28.88
N ILE A 275 6.61 1.97 -29.33
CA ILE A 275 7.79 1.09 -29.23
C ILE A 275 8.45 1.29 -27.87
N VAL A 276 8.95 0.20 -27.25
CA VAL A 276 9.51 0.25 -25.89
C VAL A 276 10.89 -0.41 -25.74
N GLY A 277 11.19 -1.45 -26.50
CA GLY A 277 12.43 -2.23 -26.35
C GLY A 277 12.42 -3.55 -27.13
N ASN A 278 13.51 -4.31 -27.03
CA ASN A 278 13.65 -5.61 -27.70
C ASN A 278 13.12 -6.75 -26.84
N LEU A 279 12.21 -7.55 -27.41
CA LEU A 279 11.51 -8.65 -26.73
C LEU A 279 10.94 -8.24 -25.37
N PRO A 280 10.06 -7.22 -25.31
CA PRO A 280 9.42 -6.84 -24.06
C PRO A 280 8.46 -7.95 -23.62
N ARG A 281 8.43 -8.28 -22.32
CA ARG A 281 7.60 -9.39 -21.79
C ARG A 281 6.52 -8.88 -20.84
N GLY A 282 6.92 -8.30 -19.71
CA GLY A 282 6.03 -7.89 -18.62
C GLY A 282 5.78 -6.39 -18.58
N VAL A 283 4.69 -6.01 -17.92
CA VAL A 283 4.37 -4.61 -17.58
C VAL A 283 3.72 -4.55 -16.21
N VAL A 284 4.16 -3.59 -15.39
CA VAL A 284 3.49 -3.17 -14.15
C VAL A 284 3.50 -1.65 -14.07
N PHE A 285 2.59 -1.07 -13.29
CA PHE A 285 2.57 0.37 -13.05
C PHE A 285 3.17 0.69 -11.69
N SER A 286 3.81 1.86 -11.57
CA SER A 286 3.98 2.47 -10.25
C SER A 286 2.61 2.58 -9.59
N PRO A 287 2.51 2.48 -8.25
CA PRO A 287 1.20 2.52 -7.60
C PRO A 287 0.43 3.82 -7.85
N ASP A 288 1.13 4.94 -8.09
CA ASP A 288 0.53 6.23 -8.48
C ASP A 288 0.05 6.29 -9.94
N GLY A 289 0.33 5.25 -10.73
CA GLY A 289 -0.02 5.15 -12.15
C GLY A 289 0.78 6.08 -13.07
N LYS A 290 1.79 6.80 -12.56
CA LYS A 290 2.57 7.76 -13.34
C LYS A 290 3.52 7.08 -14.32
N TYR A 291 4.08 5.95 -13.94
CA TYR A 291 5.05 5.21 -14.75
C TYR A 291 4.60 3.77 -14.98
N ALA A 292 4.86 3.28 -16.19
CA ALA A 292 4.83 1.86 -16.51
C ALA A 292 6.27 1.32 -16.58
N TYR A 293 6.52 0.17 -15.97
CA TYR A 293 7.81 -0.53 -15.99
C TYR A 293 7.67 -1.75 -16.87
N ILE A 294 8.37 -1.76 -18.00
CA ILE A 294 8.32 -2.83 -18.99
C ILE A 294 9.62 -3.62 -18.97
N THR A 295 9.56 -4.93 -18.72
CA THR A 295 10.74 -5.81 -18.71
C THR A 295 11.15 -6.16 -20.15
N ASN A 296 12.41 -5.88 -20.50
CA ASN A 296 12.98 -6.16 -21.81
C ASN A 296 13.90 -7.37 -21.72
N PHE A 297 13.38 -8.54 -22.10
CA PHE A 297 14.12 -9.80 -22.03
C PHE A 297 15.37 -9.77 -22.91
N GLY A 298 15.29 -9.20 -24.10
CA GLY A 298 16.38 -9.18 -25.08
C GLY A 298 17.55 -8.28 -24.69
N ASN A 299 17.39 -7.40 -23.70
CA ASN A 299 18.42 -6.41 -23.32
C ASN A 299 18.85 -6.46 -21.86
N ASN A 300 18.23 -7.30 -21.02
CA ASN A 300 18.46 -7.29 -19.56
C ASN A 300 18.17 -5.91 -18.93
N THR A 301 17.09 -5.26 -19.38
CA THR A 301 16.70 -3.92 -18.89
C THR A 301 15.22 -3.83 -18.56
N VAL A 302 14.85 -2.75 -17.88
CA VAL A 302 13.47 -2.30 -17.71
C VAL A 302 13.32 -0.90 -18.31
N SER A 303 12.36 -0.73 -19.22
CA SER A 303 11.98 0.61 -19.71
C SER A 303 10.97 1.23 -18.75
N VAL A 304 11.26 2.45 -18.29
CA VAL A 304 10.33 3.29 -17.50
C VAL A 304 9.62 4.23 -18.47
N VAL A 305 8.31 4.07 -18.61
CA VAL A 305 7.48 4.83 -19.54
C VAL A 305 6.54 5.73 -18.77
N ASP A 306 6.55 7.03 -19.07
CA ASP A 306 5.57 7.98 -18.53
C ASP A 306 4.19 7.69 -19.15
N THR A 307 3.18 7.45 -18.33
CA THR A 307 1.86 6.97 -18.81
C THR A 307 1.06 8.06 -19.52
N THR A 308 1.36 9.33 -19.27
CA THR A 308 0.69 10.47 -19.91
C THR A 308 1.25 10.69 -21.30
N THR A 309 2.57 10.78 -21.41
CA THR A 309 3.28 11.09 -22.67
C THR A 309 3.58 9.85 -23.52
N ARG A 310 3.59 8.66 -22.91
CA ARG A 310 3.97 7.36 -23.52
C ARG A 310 5.41 7.33 -24.03
N LEU A 311 6.26 8.19 -23.47
CA LEU A 311 7.67 8.22 -23.78
C LEU A 311 8.45 7.42 -22.73
N THR A 312 9.48 6.70 -23.20
CA THR A 312 10.46 6.06 -22.31
C THR A 312 11.33 7.15 -21.70
N VAL A 313 11.26 7.33 -20.39
CA VAL A 313 12.00 8.34 -19.63
C VAL A 313 13.30 7.80 -19.01
N ALA A 314 13.39 6.48 -18.83
CA ALA A 314 14.60 5.81 -18.38
C ALA A 314 14.66 4.37 -18.88
N THR A 315 15.87 3.84 -19.02
CA THR A 315 16.13 2.42 -19.28
C THR A 315 17.09 1.91 -18.22
N LEU A 316 16.62 0.98 -17.40
CA LEU A 316 17.27 0.56 -16.17
C LEU A 316 17.92 -0.82 -16.35
N PRO A 317 19.23 -0.98 -16.12
CA PRO A 317 19.87 -2.30 -16.20
C PRO A 317 19.45 -3.17 -15.01
N VAL A 318 19.05 -4.41 -15.29
CA VAL A 318 18.66 -5.40 -14.28
C VAL A 318 19.49 -6.68 -14.46
N GLY A 319 19.16 -7.74 -13.70
CA GLY A 319 19.77 -9.05 -13.90
C GLY A 319 19.48 -9.64 -15.29
N THR A 320 20.04 -10.82 -15.55
CA THR A 320 19.96 -11.42 -16.89
C THR A 320 18.60 -12.07 -17.11
N THR A 321 18.05 -11.93 -18.33
CA THR A 321 16.76 -12.49 -18.76
C THR A 321 15.61 -12.15 -17.79
N PRO A 322 15.27 -10.85 -17.66
CA PRO A 322 14.15 -10.43 -16.83
C PRO A 322 12.85 -11.08 -17.33
N SER A 323 12.07 -11.51 -16.36
CA SER A 323 10.89 -12.36 -16.55
C SER A 323 9.63 -11.62 -17.01
N LEU A 324 8.57 -12.39 -17.23
CA LEU A 324 7.27 -11.90 -17.69
C LEU A 324 6.43 -11.24 -16.59
N PHE A 325 6.56 -11.68 -15.35
CA PHE A 325 5.67 -11.25 -14.27
C PHE A 325 6.45 -10.51 -13.19
N PRO A 326 6.88 -9.25 -13.44
CA PRO A 326 7.41 -8.41 -12.39
C PRO A 326 6.32 -8.14 -11.35
N GLY A 327 6.73 -8.04 -10.09
CA GLY A 327 5.84 -7.77 -8.98
C GLY A 327 5.89 -6.29 -8.59
N VAL A 328 4.73 -5.70 -8.32
CA VAL A 328 4.60 -4.43 -7.61
C VAL A 328 3.59 -4.62 -6.49
N CYS A 329 3.74 -3.88 -5.41
CA CYS A 329 2.81 -3.98 -4.29
C CYS A 329 1.35 -3.83 -4.71
N SER A 330 0.53 -4.75 -4.18
CA SER A 330 -0.92 -4.81 -4.36
C SER A 330 -1.44 -4.92 -5.79
N ASN A 331 -0.59 -5.05 -6.82
CA ASN A 331 -0.97 -4.71 -8.20
C ASN A 331 -1.79 -3.38 -8.25
N GLY A 332 -1.45 -2.44 -7.36
CA GLY A 332 -2.07 -1.11 -7.28
C GLY A 332 -3.25 -0.93 -6.33
N ASN A 333 -3.73 -1.89 -5.55
CA ASN A 333 -4.91 -1.64 -4.70
C ASN A 333 -4.92 -2.47 -3.40
N ALA A 334 -4.63 -1.88 -2.24
CA ALA A 334 -5.00 -2.45 -0.95
C ALA A 334 -6.18 -1.65 -0.38
N LEU A 335 -7.35 -2.29 -0.24
CA LEU A 335 -8.47 -1.68 0.48
C LEU A 335 -8.28 -1.93 1.98
N LEU A 336 -8.34 -0.89 2.80
CA LEU A 336 -8.31 -1.00 4.26
C LEU A 336 -9.74 -1.28 4.75
N GLY A 337 -10.22 -2.50 4.49
CA GLY A 337 -11.56 -2.95 4.90
C GLY A 337 -11.66 -3.41 6.34
N ALA A 338 -12.88 -3.42 6.88
CA ALA A 338 -13.15 -3.89 8.25
C ALA A 338 -12.57 -5.29 8.50
N GLY A 339 -11.89 -5.45 9.66
CA GLY A 339 -11.22 -6.69 10.04
C GLY A 339 -9.82 -6.89 9.43
N PHE A 340 -9.35 -5.99 8.57
CA PHE A 340 -8.02 -6.06 7.98
C PHE A 340 -7.05 -5.07 8.64
N THR A 341 -5.79 -5.51 8.80
CA THR A 341 -4.68 -4.67 9.25
C THR A 341 -3.60 -4.63 8.19
N PHE A 342 -3.30 -3.43 7.71
CA PHE A 342 -2.18 -3.14 6.83
C PHE A 342 -1.02 -2.61 7.65
N VAL A 343 0.13 -3.28 7.62
CA VAL A 343 1.29 -2.92 8.44
C VAL A 343 2.27 -2.08 7.62
N ALA A 344 2.14 -0.76 7.67
CA ALA A 344 3.09 0.14 7.01
C ALA A 344 4.41 0.19 7.76
N ARG A 345 5.44 -0.42 7.17
CA ARG A 345 6.82 -0.36 7.68
C ARG A 345 7.56 0.88 7.21
N THR A 346 7.17 1.44 6.07
CA THR A 346 7.84 2.57 5.41
C THR A 346 6.83 3.50 4.73
N SER A 347 7.23 4.75 4.47
CA SER A 347 6.36 5.75 3.84
C SER A 347 5.83 5.32 2.47
N GLY A 348 6.65 4.57 1.72
CA GLY A 348 6.31 4.07 0.38
C GLY A 348 5.16 3.06 0.36
N ALA A 349 4.98 2.28 1.43
CA ALA A 349 3.91 1.31 1.55
C ALA A 349 2.51 1.94 1.41
N LEU A 350 2.34 3.21 1.81
CA LEU A 350 1.05 3.91 1.62
C LEU A 350 0.71 4.15 0.15
N GLY A 351 1.71 4.24 -0.72
CA GLY A 351 1.52 4.25 -2.17
C GLY A 351 0.89 2.96 -2.69
N CYS A 352 1.04 1.84 -1.99
CA CYS A 352 0.47 0.54 -2.40
C CYS A 352 -1.04 0.41 -2.13
N THR A 353 -1.64 1.43 -1.51
CA THR A 353 -3.05 1.45 -1.11
C THR A 353 -3.90 2.40 -1.96
N LEU A 354 -3.36 2.87 -3.09
CA LEU A 354 -3.99 3.85 -3.97
C LEU A 354 -5.20 3.26 -4.70
N ALA A 355 -6.34 3.21 -4.01
CA ALA A 355 -7.61 2.89 -4.65
C ALA A 355 -8.13 4.12 -5.40
N SER A 356 -8.40 3.96 -6.70
CA SER A 356 -9.25 4.92 -7.40
C SER A 356 -10.69 4.78 -6.91
N GLY A 357 -11.02 5.46 -5.83
CA GLY A 357 -12.40 5.78 -5.53
C GLY A 357 -13.02 6.62 -6.67
N PRO A 358 -14.36 6.67 -6.77
CA PRO A 358 -15.08 7.41 -7.82
C PRO A 358 -14.79 8.93 -7.87
N SER A 359 -13.93 9.47 -7.01
CA SER A 359 -13.57 10.89 -6.88
C SER A 359 -12.16 11.26 -7.37
N GLY A 360 -11.35 10.32 -7.87
CA GLY A 360 -10.09 10.65 -8.56
C GLY A 360 -8.94 11.19 -7.68
N ALA A 361 -9.05 11.18 -6.35
CA ALA A 361 -7.93 11.46 -5.45
C ALA A 361 -7.18 10.15 -5.12
N ALA A 362 -5.92 10.03 -5.55
CA ALA A 362 -5.11 8.84 -5.34
C ALA A 362 -4.55 8.81 -3.90
N GLY A 363 -5.11 7.94 -3.04
CA GLY A 363 -4.75 7.82 -1.62
C GLY A 363 -5.30 6.55 -0.95
N PRO A 364 -4.85 6.16 0.26
CA PRO A 364 -5.49 5.08 1.02
C PRO A 364 -6.99 5.31 1.22
N ILE A 365 -7.82 4.30 0.94
CA ILE A 365 -9.26 4.30 1.22
C ILE A 365 -9.57 3.31 2.35
N PHE A 366 -10.15 3.84 3.45
CA PHE A 366 -10.62 3.06 4.57
C PHE A 366 -12.11 2.74 4.45
N THR A 367 -12.46 1.47 4.58
CA THR A 367 -13.82 0.93 4.74
C THR A 367 -13.92 0.17 6.06
N GLY A 368 -13.27 0.69 7.11
CA GLY A 368 -13.27 0.16 8.47
C GLY A 368 -11.99 -0.57 8.90
N GLY A 369 -10.96 -0.65 8.06
CA GLY A 369 -9.70 -1.35 8.36
C GLY A 369 -8.73 -0.56 9.22
N THR A 370 -7.61 -1.20 9.54
CA THR A 370 -6.51 -0.65 10.35
C THR A 370 -5.27 -0.43 9.51
N LEU A 371 -4.70 0.76 9.58
CA LEU A 371 -3.34 1.06 9.19
C LEU A 371 -2.46 1.02 10.44
N GLN A 372 -1.65 -0.02 10.57
CA GLN A 372 -0.68 -0.16 11.66
C GLN A 372 0.69 0.36 11.22
N ILE A 373 1.31 1.17 12.08
CA ILE A 373 2.61 1.80 11.84
C ILE A 373 3.71 0.94 12.48
N ALA A 374 4.63 0.43 11.67
CA ALA A 374 5.73 -0.44 12.11
C ALA A 374 7.12 0.16 11.84
N GLY A 375 7.18 1.47 11.59
CA GLY A 375 8.39 2.26 11.39
C GLY A 375 8.06 3.76 11.41
N THR A 376 9.03 4.61 11.09
CA THR A 376 8.76 6.05 10.93
C THR A 376 8.08 6.28 9.57
N ILE A 377 6.88 6.84 9.58
CA ILE A 377 6.09 7.08 8.37
C ILE A 377 5.90 8.58 8.16
N SER A 378 6.13 9.05 6.94
CA SER A 378 5.82 10.42 6.51
C SER A 378 5.21 10.39 5.12
N SER A 379 3.95 10.79 4.98
CA SER A 379 3.24 10.72 3.70
C SER A 379 2.35 11.93 3.43
N ALA A 380 2.42 12.42 2.20
CA ALA A 380 1.58 13.49 1.67
C ALA A 380 0.35 12.96 0.89
N LEU A 381 0.16 11.64 0.84
CA LEU A 381 -0.97 11.05 0.14
C LEU A 381 -2.30 11.45 0.83
N PRO A 382 -3.34 11.83 0.07
CA PRO A 382 -4.67 12.03 0.63
C PRO A 382 -5.18 10.72 1.23
N ILE A 383 -6.07 10.77 2.22
CA ILE A 383 -6.75 9.59 2.77
C ILE A 383 -8.25 9.82 2.70
N THR A 384 -9.01 8.77 2.33
CA THR A 384 -10.47 8.81 2.37
C THR A 384 -11.02 7.80 3.37
N LEU A 385 -11.83 8.29 4.32
CA LEU A 385 -12.56 7.51 5.31
C LEU A 385 -14.00 7.32 4.84
N GLN A 386 -14.36 6.12 4.37
CA GLN A 386 -15.74 5.79 4.03
C GLN A 386 -16.61 5.67 5.28
N SER A 387 -17.89 5.38 5.15
CA SER A 387 -18.85 5.44 6.27
C SER A 387 -18.49 4.55 7.47
N GLN A 388 -17.72 3.47 7.27
CA GLN A 388 -17.21 2.63 8.36
C GLN A 388 -16.02 3.25 9.13
N GLY A 389 -15.47 4.36 8.65
CA GLY A 389 -14.29 5.02 9.21
C GLY A 389 -12.99 4.27 8.93
N GLY A 390 -11.95 4.61 9.70
CA GLY A 390 -10.65 3.97 9.63
C GLY A 390 -9.89 4.04 10.95
N ILE A 391 -9.04 3.04 11.18
CA ILE A 391 -8.19 2.95 12.38
C ILE A 391 -6.74 3.21 11.96
N ILE A 392 -6.06 4.11 12.67
CA ILE A 392 -4.61 4.29 12.59
C ILE A 392 -4.01 3.84 13.92
N ASP A 393 -3.31 2.71 13.89
CA ASP A 393 -2.57 2.17 15.03
C ASP A 393 -1.11 2.61 14.94
N THR A 394 -0.67 3.52 15.80
CA THR A 394 0.74 3.93 15.78
C THR A 394 1.69 2.87 16.32
N ASN A 395 1.20 1.88 17.08
CA ASN A 395 2.02 0.78 17.63
C ASN A 395 3.35 1.25 18.27
N GLY A 396 3.31 2.38 18.99
CA GLY A 396 4.48 2.98 19.65
C GLY A 396 5.37 3.87 18.77
N ASN A 397 5.12 3.95 17.46
CA ASN A 397 5.89 4.74 16.50
C ASN A 397 5.29 6.13 16.23
N THR A 398 6.04 6.98 15.52
CA THR A 398 5.54 8.27 15.02
C THR A 398 5.20 8.17 13.53
N ALA A 399 4.00 8.63 13.17
CA ALA A 399 3.57 8.79 11.78
C ALA A 399 3.14 10.24 11.52
N THR A 400 3.64 10.83 10.43
CA THR A 400 3.27 12.17 9.96
C THR A 400 2.48 12.06 8.65
N LEU A 401 1.23 12.52 8.66
CA LEU A 401 0.35 12.53 7.50
C LEU A 401 0.09 13.98 7.10
N SER A 402 0.69 14.41 5.99
CA SER A 402 0.58 15.78 5.46
C SER A 402 -0.43 15.92 4.33
N GLY A 403 -0.98 14.82 3.82
CA GLY A 403 -2.11 14.84 2.88
C GLY A 403 -3.45 15.11 3.58
N PRO A 404 -4.48 15.56 2.85
CA PRO A 404 -5.80 15.79 3.42
C PRO A 404 -6.49 14.46 3.78
N ILE A 405 -7.21 14.42 4.90
CA ILE A 405 -8.08 13.30 5.27
C ILE A 405 -9.54 13.71 5.06
N THR A 406 -10.27 12.99 4.22
CA THR A 406 -11.64 13.35 3.79
C THR A 406 -12.61 12.17 3.95
N GLY A 407 -13.90 12.41 3.74
CA GLY A 407 -14.92 11.37 3.65
C GLY A 407 -15.96 11.36 4.79
N PRO A 408 -17.03 10.57 4.66
CA PRO A 408 -18.12 10.56 5.64
C PRO A 408 -17.78 9.87 6.97
N GLY A 409 -16.72 9.06 7.02
CA GLY A 409 -16.34 8.28 8.20
C GLY A 409 -15.59 9.04 9.29
N GLY A 410 -15.39 8.36 10.42
CA GLY A 410 -14.57 8.84 11.53
C GLY A 410 -13.16 8.26 11.55
N LEU A 411 -12.25 8.94 12.25
CA LEU A 411 -10.87 8.54 12.46
C LEU A 411 -10.69 7.97 13.87
N THR A 412 -10.19 6.75 13.99
CA THR A 412 -9.81 6.17 15.28
C THR A 412 -8.29 6.04 15.38
N LYS A 413 -7.70 6.70 16.37
CA LYS A 413 -6.27 6.62 16.69
C LYS A 413 -6.06 5.67 17.86
N ILE A 414 -5.27 4.62 17.66
CA ILE A 414 -4.82 3.68 18.69
C ILE A 414 -3.28 3.60 18.73
N GLY A 415 -2.74 2.77 19.64
CA GLY A 415 -1.29 2.61 19.81
C GLY A 415 -0.64 3.74 20.62
N ALA A 416 0.45 3.41 21.32
CA ALA A 416 1.07 4.34 22.28
C ALA A 416 1.86 5.51 21.65
N GLY A 417 2.15 5.45 20.34
CA GLY A 417 2.95 6.46 19.65
C GLY A 417 2.15 7.67 19.15
N THR A 418 2.81 8.54 18.38
CA THR A 418 2.26 9.84 17.94
C THR A 418 1.78 9.80 16.48
N LEU A 419 0.55 10.24 16.24
CA LEU A 419 0.04 10.54 14.91
C LEU A 419 0.04 12.06 14.72
N VAL A 420 0.89 12.57 13.82
CA VAL A 420 0.96 13.98 13.45
C VAL A 420 0.14 14.21 12.18
N LEU A 421 -0.83 15.12 12.22
CA LEU A 421 -1.58 15.56 11.05
C LEU A 421 -1.11 16.95 10.62
N SER A 422 -0.62 17.09 9.39
CA SER A 422 -0.15 18.37 8.85
C SER A 422 -0.98 18.85 7.65
N GLY A 423 -1.83 18.00 7.09
CA GLY A 423 -2.79 18.34 6.04
C GLY A 423 -4.17 18.65 6.60
N ALA A 424 -4.88 19.60 5.99
CA ALA A 424 -6.25 19.94 6.39
C ALA A 424 -7.20 18.75 6.23
N SER A 425 -7.87 18.37 7.31
CA SER A 425 -8.86 17.30 7.33
C SER A 425 -10.28 17.85 7.19
N SER A 426 -11.14 17.13 6.48
CA SER A 426 -12.55 17.49 6.26
C SER A 426 -13.52 16.30 6.36
N TYR A 427 -13.08 15.19 6.97
CA TYR A 427 -13.96 14.06 7.24
C TYR A 427 -15.04 14.42 8.28
N LEU A 428 -16.20 13.75 8.19
CA LEU A 428 -17.39 14.14 8.94
C LEU A 428 -17.63 13.33 10.22
N GLY A 429 -17.15 12.09 10.29
CA GLY A 429 -17.32 11.25 11.47
C GLY A 429 -16.40 11.66 12.62
N ALA A 430 -16.71 11.19 13.83
CA ALA A 430 -15.97 11.52 15.04
C ALA A 430 -14.49 11.09 14.99
N THR A 431 -13.65 11.85 15.68
CA THR A 431 -12.24 11.54 15.93
C THR A 431 -12.11 10.93 17.31
N SER A 432 -11.79 9.64 17.40
CA SER A 432 -11.55 8.95 18.66
C SER A 432 -10.06 8.75 18.88
N VAL A 433 -9.50 9.32 19.96
CA VAL A 433 -8.11 9.12 20.36
C VAL A 433 -8.09 8.20 21.58
N ASN A 434 -7.87 6.90 21.33
CA ASN A 434 -7.99 5.87 22.36
C ASN A 434 -6.66 5.58 23.07
N ALA A 435 -5.53 5.89 22.44
CA ALA A 435 -4.19 5.73 23.03
C ALA A 435 -3.14 6.62 22.32
N GLY A 436 -2.07 6.93 23.04
CA GLY A 436 -0.96 7.75 22.55
C GLY A 436 -1.38 9.18 22.26
N THR A 437 -0.71 9.81 21.29
CA THR A 437 -0.89 11.23 20.98
C THR A 437 -1.43 11.42 19.57
N LEU A 438 -2.48 12.22 19.42
CA LEU A 438 -2.85 12.88 18.17
C LEU A 438 -2.31 14.31 18.22
N GLN A 439 -1.38 14.65 17.32
CA GLN A 439 -0.67 15.93 17.33
C GLN A 439 -0.97 16.75 16.06
N ALA A 440 -1.11 18.06 16.20
CA ALA A 440 -1.17 18.98 15.07
C ALA A 440 0.25 19.29 14.55
N GLY A 441 0.44 19.19 13.23
CA GLY A 441 1.68 19.57 12.55
C GLY A 441 1.63 20.93 11.85
N ALA A 442 0.45 21.53 11.73
CA ALA A 442 0.22 22.89 11.22
C ALA A 442 -1.12 23.43 11.74
N ALA A 443 -1.42 24.71 11.52
CA ALA A 443 -2.71 25.31 11.91
C ALA A 443 -3.88 24.78 11.06
N ASN A 444 -5.05 24.61 11.68
CA ASN A 444 -6.30 24.19 11.03
C ASN A 444 -6.20 22.85 10.26
N VAL A 445 -5.50 21.87 10.84
CA VAL A 445 -5.31 20.53 10.26
C VAL A 445 -6.39 19.54 10.70
N PHE A 446 -6.97 19.77 11.89
CA PHE A 446 -8.05 18.95 12.42
C PHE A 446 -9.40 19.27 11.75
N SER A 447 -10.28 18.27 11.65
CA SER A 447 -11.58 18.44 10.99
C SER A 447 -12.50 19.32 11.84
N PRO A 448 -12.95 20.49 11.34
CA PRO A 448 -13.80 21.42 12.08
C PRO A 448 -15.23 20.89 12.28
N SER A 449 -15.61 19.82 11.58
CA SER A 449 -16.93 19.18 11.69
C SER A 449 -16.93 17.98 12.62
N SER A 450 -15.77 17.53 13.09
CA SER A 450 -15.64 16.29 13.86
C SER A 450 -15.68 16.54 15.37
N THR A 451 -16.46 15.74 16.09
CA THR A 451 -16.33 15.59 17.54
C THR A 451 -15.03 14.85 17.88
N PHE A 452 -14.17 15.45 18.70
CA PHE A 452 -12.96 14.81 19.21
C PHE A 452 -13.24 14.20 20.59
N ASN A 453 -13.16 12.87 20.69
CA ASN A 453 -13.25 12.12 21.93
C ASN A 453 -11.86 11.65 22.36
N ILE A 454 -11.33 12.20 23.45
CA ILE A 454 -9.99 11.86 23.96
C ILE A 454 -10.14 10.93 25.17
N ALA A 455 -9.76 9.68 25.00
CA ALA A 455 -9.86 8.68 26.07
C ALA A 455 -8.93 8.98 27.23
N ALA A 456 -9.25 8.47 28.43
CA ALA A 456 -8.38 8.55 29.59
C ALA A 456 -6.99 7.96 29.26
N GLY A 457 -5.92 8.72 29.57
CA GLY A 457 -4.54 8.33 29.25
C GLY A 457 -4.10 8.59 27.81
N ALA A 458 -4.97 9.15 26.95
CA ALA A 458 -4.61 9.60 25.61
C ALA A 458 -4.44 11.13 25.55
N PHE A 459 -3.77 11.61 24.50
CA PHE A 459 -3.36 13.00 24.37
C PHE A 459 -3.80 13.61 23.03
N LEU A 460 -4.35 14.82 23.09
CA LEU A 460 -4.52 15.72 21.96
C LEU A 460 -3.52 16.87 22.13
N ASP A 461 -2.50 16.93 21.27
CA ASP A 461 -1.45 17.95 21.34
C ASP A 461 -1.58 18.92 20.17
N LEU A 462 -1.81 20.20 20.46
CA LEU A 462 -1.90 21.24 19.43
C LEU A 462 -0.55 21.70 18.95
N ASN A 463 0.54 21.38 19.66
CA ASN A 463 1.90 21.73 19.27
C ASN A 463 2.05 23.22 18.90
N SER A 464 1.37 24.09 19.65
CA SER A 464 1.34 25.55 19.42
C SER A 464 0.74 25.99 18.06
N PHE A 465 -0.03 25.14 17.39
CA PHE A 465 -0.82 25.50 16.21
C PHE A 465 -2.32 25.65 16.55
N ASN A 466 -2.91 26.79 16.18
CA ASN A 466 -4.35 27.02 16.35
C ASN A 466 -5.17 25.96 15.59
N GLN A 467 -6.15 25.37 16.27
CA GLN A 467 -7.03 24.35 15.69
C GLN A 467 -8.50 24.70 15.87
N THR A 468 -9.32 24.20 14.95
CA THR A 468 -10.78 24.20 15.05
C THR A 468 -11.28 22.77 14.94
N ILE A 469 -12.18 22.37 15.85
CA ILE A 469 -12.84 21.06 15.89
C ILE A 469 -14.35 21.24 16.06
N GLY A 470 -15.12 20.20 15.73
CA GLY A 470 -16.57 20.19 15.89
C GLY A 470 -16.96 20.37 17.34
N SER A 471 -16.51 19.47 18.22
CA SER A 471 -16.72 19.53 19.67
C SER A 471 -15.67 18.68 20.41
N LEU A 472 -15.54 18.84 21.72
CA LEU A 472 -14.53 18.17 22.55
C LEU A 472 -15.20 17.33 23.64
N SER A 473 -14.81 16.07 23.77
CA SER A 473 -15.33 15.14 24.78
C SER A 473 -14.25 14.19 25.30
N GLY A 474 -14.54 13.51 26.41
CA GLY A 474 -13.67 12.48 26.98
C GLY A 474 -12.93 12.90 28.25
N ALA A 475 -11.94 12.11 28.64
CA ALA A 475 -11.26 12.18 29.93
C ALA A 475 -9.73 12.25 29.82
N GLY A 476 -9.18 12.39 28.61
CA GLY A 476 -7.75 12.46 28.36
C GLY A 476 -7.13 13.82 28.62
N GLN A 477 -6.00 14.11 27.98
CA GLN A 477 -5.31 15.39 28.10
C GLN A 477 -5.30 16.16 26.78
N VAL A 478 -5.55 17.47 26.85
CA VAL A 478 -5.33 18.43 25.78
C VAL A 478 -4.14 19.31 26.15
N THR A 479 -3.14 19.37 25.27
CA THR A 479 -1.97 20.23 25.41
C THR A 479 -2.00 21.29 24.32
N LEU A 480 -2.20 22.54 24.70
CA LEU A 480 -2.38 23.67 23.77
C LEU A 480 -1.05 24.25 23.28
N GLY A 481 0.02 24.15 24.08
CA GLY A 481 1.20 24.99 23.88
C GLY A 481 0.79 26.47 23.97
N THR A 482 1.18 27.26 22.97
CA THR A 482 0.75 28.67 22.84
C THR A 482 -0.51 28.85 21.95
N ALA A 483 -1.16 27.77 21.53
CA ALA A 483 -2.28 27.82 20.58
C ALA A 483 -3.65 27.99 21.24
N THR A 484 -4.61 28.42 20.43
CA THR A 484 -6.03 28.40 20.76
C THR A 484 -6.72 27.17 20.17
N LEU A 485 -7.46 26.43 21.00
CA LEU A 485 -8.44 25.44 20.55
C LEU A 485 -9.80 26.10 20.35
N THR A 486 -10.38 26.03 19.16
CA THR A 486 -11.76 26.43 18.90
C THR A 486 -12.66 25.19 18.81
N ALA A 487 -13.72 25.10 19.62
CA ALA A 487 -14.62 23.95 19.66
C ALA A 487 -16.09 24.37 19.78
N GLY A 488 -16.99 23.52 19.27
CA GLY A 488 -18.45 23.65 19.37
C GLY A 488 -19.17 23.99 18.06
N GLY A 489 -18.44 24.07 16.93
CA GLY A 489 -19.00 24.40 15.61
C GLY A 489 -20.00 23.38 15.07
N ASP A 490 -19.97 22.14 15.57
CA ASP A 490 -20.95 21.09 15.25
C ASP A 490 -22.27 21.21 16.06
N ASN A 491 -22.34 22.17 17.00
CA ASN A 491 -23.45 22.41 17.92
C ASN A 491 -23.79 21.25 18.87
N THR A 492 -22.92 20.25 18.99
CA THR A 492 -23.12 19.12 19.90
C THR A 492 -22.84 19.55 21.34
N SER A 493 -23.70 19.13 22.27
CA SER A 493 -23.43 19.29 23.69
C SER A 493 -22.55 18.15 24.20
N THR A 494 -21.44 18.48 24.84
CA THR A 494 -20.37 17.53 25.19
C THR A 494 -19.82 17.79 26.59
N THR A 495 -19.29 16.74 27.23
CA THR A 495 -18.59 16.82 28.51
C THR A 495 -17.14 16.38 28.33
N PHE A 496 -16.22 17.21 28.83
CA PHE A 496 -14.80 16.90 28.92
C PHE A 496 -14.36 16.91 30.38
N SER A 497 -14.05 15.73 30.92
CA SER A 497 -13.58 15.54 32.29
C SER A 497 -12.06 15.48 32.40
N GLY A 498 -11.37 15.65 31.28
CA GLY A 498 -9.93 15.56 31.18
C GLY A 498 -9.19 16.82 31.62
N VAL A 499 -7.89 16.87 31.32
CA VAL A 499 -7.03 18.02 31.63
C VAL A 499 -6.80 18.87 30.38
N ILE A 500 -6.92 20.19 30.48
CA ILE A 500 -6.50 21.12 29.42
C ILE A 500 -5.32 21.96 29.93
N SER A 501 -4.19 21.98 29.24
CA SER A 501 -2.96 22.64 29.69
C SER A 501 -2.27 23.43 28.57
N GLY A 502 -1.42 24.39 28.90
CA GLY A 502 -0.62 25.15 27.92
C GLY A 502 -0.32 26.58 28.35
N VAL A 503 0.96 26.97 28.38
CA VAL A 503 1.35 28.35 28.71
C VAL A 503 1.12 29.24 27.50
N GLY A 504 0.28 30.26 27.67
CA GLY A 504 -0.12 31.19 26.60
C GLY A 504 -1.21 30.66 25.67
N GLY A 505 -1.56 29.37 25.75
CA GLY A 505 -2.63 28.76 24.96
C GLY A 505 -4.03 29.03 25.53
N GLY A 506 -5.05 29.07 24.67
CA GLY A 506 -6.41 29.46 25.04
C GLY A 506 -7.50 28.52 24.52
N LEU A 507 -8.73 28.76 24.96
CA LEU A 507 -9.93 28.02 24.56
C LEU A 507 -10.97 28.99 23.99
N THR A 508 -11.51 28.69 22.80
CA THR A 508 -12.65 29.40 22.23
C THR A 508 -13.83 28.44 22.07
N LYS A 509 -14.91 28.70 22.80
CA LYS A 509 -16.18 28.00 22.65
C LYS A 509 -17.05 28.74 21.64
N THR A 510 -17.55 28.03 20.63
CA THR A 510 -18.47 28.53 19.59
C THR A 510 -19.68 27.62 19.43
N GLY A 511 -20.64 28.02 18.59
CA GLY A 511 -21.85 27.25 18.30
C GLY A 511 -22.80 27.09 19.49
N ASN A 512 -23.98 26.53 19.25
CA ASN A 512 -25.10 26.56 20.19
C ASN A 512 -25.03 25.49 21.30
N GLY A 513 -24.23 24.44 21.11
CA GLY A 513 -24.09 23.35 22.08
C GLY A 513 -23.48 23.79 23.41
N MET A 514 -23.66 22.99 24.46
CA MET A 514 -23.00 23.16 25.75
C MET A 514 -21.66 22.41 25.77
N LEU A 515 -20.58 23.04 26.24
CA LEU A 515 -19.35 22.35 26.62
C LEU A 515 -19.25 22.35 28.14
N THR A 516 -19.34 21.18 28.76
CA THR A 516 -19.17 21.02 30.21
C THR A 516 -17.74 20.57 30.52
N LEU A 517 -17.01 21.36 31.29
CA LEU A 517 -15.65 21.06 31.77
C LEU A 517 -15.72 20.64 33.24
N THR A 518 -15.51 19.36 33.51
CA THR A 518 -15.52 18.82 34.89
C THR A 518 -14.12 18.52 35.43
N GLY A 519 -13.10 18.55 34.56
CA GLY A 519 -11.70 18.32 34.92
C GLY A 519 -10.90 19.60 35.20
N ILE A 520 -9.58 19.46 35.22
CA ILE A 520 -8.65 20.57 35.51
C ILE A 520 -8.26 21.26 34.21
N SER A 521 -8.54 22.56 34.08
CA SER A 521 -7.95 23.38 33.03
C SER A 521 -6.91 24.35 33.61
N SER A 522 -5.65 24.17 33.22
CA SER A 522 -4.46 24.87 33.73
C SER A 522 -3.73 25.70 32.66
N TYR A 523 -4.36 25.97 31.52
CA TYR A 523 -3.78 26.82 30.46
C TYR A 523 -3.81 28.30 30.85
N THR A 524 -2.88 29.14 30.39
CA THR A 524 -2.79 30.54 30.86
C THR A 524 -3.21 31.60 29.84
N GLY A 525 -3.68 31.18 28.66
CA GLY A 525 -4.24 32.08 27.65
C GLY A 525 -5.75 32.31 27.81
N PRO A 526 -6.37 33.07 26.89
CA PRO A 526 -7.75 33.52 27.03
C PRO A 526 -8.77 32.38 26.90
N THR A 527 -9.90 32.54 27.60
CA THR A 527 -11.12 31.78 27.35
C THR A 527 -12.15 32.68 26.69
N ASN A 528 -12.52 32.39 25.44
CA ASN A 528 -13.52 33.14 24.69
C ASN A 528 -14.82 32.33 24.56
N LEU A 529 -15.96 32.94 24.92
CA LEU A 529 -17.29 32.38 24.68
C LEU A 529 -17.97 33.14 23.54
N ASN A 530 -17.83 32.59 22.33
CA ASN A 530 -18.40 33.17 21.10
C ASN A 530 -19.76 32.56 20.73
N GLY A 531 -20.26 31.58 21.50
CA GLY A 531 -21.59 30.99 21.34
C GLY A 531 -21.88 29.83 22.30
N GLY A 532 -23.16 29.60 22.58
CA GLY A 532 -23.64 28.48 23.40
C GLY A 532 -23.33 28.65 24.89
N ILE A 533 -23.14 27.53 25.59
CA ILE A 533 -22.83 27.49 27.03
C ILE A 533 -21.45 26.86 27.24
N LEU A 534 -20.62 27.49 28.06
CA LEU A 534 -19.45 26.87 28.68
C LEU A 534 -19.77 26.66 30.16
N ASP A 535 -20.00 25.41 30.54
CA ASP A 535 -20.33 25.01 31.90
C ASP A 535 -19.06 24.49 32.59
N VAL A 536 -18.70 25.03 33.75
CA VAL A 536 -17.44 24.73 34.44
C VAL A 536 -17.76 24.17 35.82
N GLU A 537 -17.77 22.85 35.92
CA GLU A 537 -17.90 22.12 37.18
C GLU A 537 -16.53 21.80 37.82
N GLY A 538 -15.46 21.87 37.01
CA GLY A 538 -14.07 21.68 37.42
C GLY A 538 -13.32 23.00 37.65
N SER A 539 -12.11 23.12 37.09
CA SER A 539 -11.33 24.37 37.12
C SER A 539 -11.12 24.96 35.74
N ILE A 540 -11.15 26.29 35.67
CA ILE A 540 -10.65 27.06 34.53
C ILE A 540 -9.57 28.02 35.05
N ALA A 541 -8.42 28.06 34.40
CA ALA A 541 -7.33 28.91 34.84
C ALA A 541 -7.72 30.39 34.70
N ALA A 542 -7.35 31.18 35.71
CA ALA A 542 -7.61 32.60 35.74
C ALA A 542 -6.75 33.28 34.67
N SER A 543 -7.42 33.86 33.66
CA SER A 543 -6.81 34.67 32.61
C SER A 543 -6.32 36.01 33.12
#